data_AF-X0X485-F1
#
_entry.id   AF-X0X485-F1
#
_cell.length_a   1.000
_cell.length_b   1.000
_cell.length_c   1.000
_cell.angle_alpha   90.00
_cell.angle_beta   90.00
_cell.angle_gamma   90.00
#
_symmetry.space_group_name_H-M   'P 1'
#
loop_
_entity.id
_entity.type
_entity.pdbx_description
1 polymer ?
#
loop_
_entity_poly.entity_id
_entity_poly.type
_entity_poly.pdbx_seq_one_letter_code
_entity_poly.pdbx_strand_id
1 'polypeptide(L)'
;IVDRYRTTDKMDCYGKYPGNVLENKEDGLNPYYFSVTIENAIVRGYWTEKLLDAFATKTIPIYYGDKFSVNKFFNEDGIIYFDTIEELDEIIEKIDIDFYNERLSAIEENFNKVEEFRVPEDWIYKEYPFLFE
;
A
#
# COMPACT_ATOMS: atom_id res chain seq x y z
N ILE A 1 5.04 -12.33 9.27
CA ILE A 1 4.07 -12.30 8.14
C ILE A 1 4.45 -13.33 7.09
N VAL A 2 5.60 -13.21 6.42
CA VAL A 2 6.00 -14.19 5.39
C VAL A 2 5.98 -15.63 5.90
N ASP A 3 6.60 -15.93 7.05
CA ASP A 3 6.55 -17.30 7.61
C ASP A 3 5.15 -17.76 8.03
N ARG A 4 4.22 -16.83 8.28
CA ARG A 4 2.83 -17.11 8.66
C ARG A 4 2.01 -17.56 7.45
N TYR A 5 2.26 -16.98 6.27
CA TYR A 5 1.40 -17.20 5.10
C TYR A 5 2.06 -17.87 3.90
N ARG A 6 3.40 -17.93 3.79
CA ARG A 6 4.07 -18.48 2.58
C ARG A 6 3.77 -19.95 2.28
N THR A 7 3.19 -20.68 3.24
CA THR A 7 2.78 -22.08 3.09
C THR A 7 1.27 -22.26 3.00
N THR A 8 0.50 -21.17 2.98
CA THR A 8 -0.95 -21.19 2.83
C THR A 8 -1.33 -20.76 1.41
N ASP A 9 -2.59 -20.94 1.06
CA ASP A 9 -3.21 -20.47 -0.19
C ASP A 9 -3.79 -19.06 -0.08
N LYS A 10 -3.53 -18.37 1.05
CA LYS A 10 -4.14 -17.07 1.36
C LYS A 10 -3.32 -15.88 0.89
N MET A 11 -2.02 -16.06 0.66
CA MET A 11 -1.12 -14.97 0.30
C MET A 11 0.12 -15.49 -0.41
N ASP A 12 0.33 -15.01 -1.63
CA ASP A 12 1.58 -15.19 -2.33
C ASP A 12 2.66 -14.26 -1.76
N CYS A 13 3.81 -14.82 -1.41
CA CYS A 13 4.92 -14.09 -0.83
C CYS A 13 6.07 -13.99 -1.83
N TYR A 14 6.45 -12.77 -2.21
CA TYR A 14 7.54 -12.48 -3.14
C TYR A 14 8.73 -11.80 -2.45
N GLY A 15 9.90 -11.88 -3.07
CA GLY A 15 11.15 -11.27 -2.65
C GLY A 15 12.23 -12.27 -2.21
N LYS A 16 13.36 -11.73 -1.76
CA LYS A 16 14.54 -12.53 -1.39
C LYS A 16 14.29 -13.45 -0.20
N TYR A 17 13.56 -12.97 0.82
CA TYR A 17 13.29 -13.73 2.03
C TYR A 17 12.45 -15.00 1.79
N PRO A 18 11.30 -14.95 1.07
CA PRO A 18 10.57 -16.17 0.72
C PRO A 18 11.28 -17.02 -0.36
N GLY A 19 12.32 -16.51 -1.02
CA GLY A 19 13.01 -17.21 -2.10
C GLY A 19 12.27 -17.16 -3.45
N ASN A 20 11.28 -16.28 -3.58
CA ASN A 20 10.44 -16.13 -4.76
C ASN A 20 10.62 -14.72 -5.34
N VAL A 21 11.72 -14.50 -6.05
CA VAL A 21 12.13 -13.16 -6.52
C VAL A 21 11.44 -12.85 -7.84
N LEU A 22 10.85 -11.66 -7.92
CA LEU A 22 10.31 -11.09 -9.15
C LEU A 22 11.34 -10.21 -9.83
N GLU A 23 11.26 -10.10 -11.16
CA GLU A 23 12.06 -9.16 -11.94
C GLU A 23 11.54 -7.74 -11.73
N ASN A 24 10.23 -7.54 -11.90
CA ASN A 24 9.58 -6.25 -11.70
C ASN A 24 8.58 -6.32 -10.54
N LYS A 25 8.34 -5.19 -9.88
CA LYS A 25 7.47 -5.15 -8.69
C LYS A 25 6.00 -5.32 -9.07
N GLU A 26 5.62 -4.76 -10.21
CA GLU A 26 4.27 -4.81 -10.76
C GLU A 26 3.80 -6.23 -11.10
N ASP A 27 4.72 -7.17 -11.35
CA ASP A 27 4.40 -8.58 -11.55
C ASP A 27 3.78 -9.20 -10.27
N GLY A 28 4.11 -8.65 -9.10
CA GLY A 28 3.59 -9.04 -7.80
C GLY A 28 2.44 -8.17 -7.29
N LEU A 29 1.98 -7.20 -8.09
CA LEU A 29 0.92 -6.26 -7.71
C LEU A 29 -0.25 -6.27 -8.69
N ASN A 30 0.00 -6.13 -9.99
CA ASN A 30 -1.05 -6.08 -11.02
C ASN A 30 -2.01 -7.27 -11.00
N PRO A 31 -1.58 -8.52 -10.71
CA PRO A 31 -2.51 -9.65 -10.62
C PRO A 31 -3.35 -9.69 -9.34
N TYR A 32 -3.10 -8.81 -8.36
CA TYR A 32 -3.66 -8.88 -7.02
C TYR A 32 -4.52 -7.66 -6.67
N TYR A 33 -5.67 -7.94 -6.07
CA TYR A 33 -6.57 -6.90 -5.54
C TYR A 33 -6.05 -6.26 -4.24
N PHE A 34 -5.25 -6.98 -3.46
CA PHE A 34 -4.75 -6.55 -2.16
C PHE A 34 -3.24 -6.80 -2.04
N SER A 35 -2.54 -5.92 -1.32
CA SER A 35 -1.10 -6.08 -1.04
C SER A 35 -0.79 -5.70 0.40
N VAL A 36 -0.14 -6.60 1.15
CA VAL A 36 0.34 -6.30 2.50
C VAL A 36 1.52 -5.34 2.41
N THR A 37 1.26 -4.08 2.77
CA THR A 37 2.13 -2.94 2.53
C THR A 37 2.65 -2.42 3.86
N ILE A 38 3.91 -2.71 4.18
CA ILE A 38 4.48 -2.48 5.51
C ILE A 38 5.62 -1.47 5.42
N GLU A 39 5.55 -0.44 6.22
CA GLU A 39 6.66 0.47 6.43
C GLU A 39 7.64 -0.04 7.46
N ASN A 40 8.90 0.36 7.31
CA ASN A 40 9.97 -0.04 8.23
C ASN A 40 9.76 0.50 9.67
N ALA A 41 8.96 1.56 9.83
CA ALA A 41 8.61 2.15 11.11
C ALA A 41 7.29 2.91 11.02
N ILE A 42 6.60 3.08 12.15
CA ILE A 42 5.44 3.97 12.28
C ILE A 42 5.92 5.31 12.85
N VAL A 43 6.17 6.28 11.96
CA VAL A 43 6.62 7.62 12.33
C VAL A 43 5.74 8.64 11.62
N ARG A 44 5.37 9.72 12.31
CA ARG A 44 4.52 10.75 11.72
C ARG A 44 5.18 11.35 10.47
N GLY A 45 4.49 11.29 9.34
CA GLY A 45 4.94 11.75 8.03
C GLY A 45 5.72 10.69 7.24
N TYR A 46 5.94 9.50 7.79
CA TYR A 46 6.71 8.44 7.15
C TYR A 46 5.77 7.46 6.41
N TRP A 47 5.68 7.66 5.11
CA TRP A 47 5.06 6.77 4.12
C TRP A 47 5.91 6.84 2.85
N THR A 48 5.99 5.75 2.10
CA THR A 48 7.00 5.59 1.04
C THR A 48 6.41 5.10 -0.28
N GLU A 49 7.28 4.75 -1.23
CA GLU A 49 6.91 4.17 -2.52
C GLU A 49 6.07 2.89 -2.37
N LYS A 50 6.20 2.16 -1.25
CA LYS A 50 5.44 0.91 -1.05
C LYS A 50 3.94 1.14 -1.13
N LEU A 51 3.47 2.23 -0.55
CA LEU A 51 2.06 2.64 -0.59
C LEU A 51 1.66 3.14 -1.99
N LEU A 52 2.51 3.98 -2.59
CA LEU A 52 2.27 4.52 -3.92
C LEU A 52 2.21 3.44 -5.01
N ASP A 53 3.07 2.42 -4.92
CA ASP A 53 3.12 1.32 -5.88
C ASP A 53 1.83 0.50 -5.85
N ALA A 54 1.23 0.28 -4.68
CA ALA A 54 -0.07 -0.39 -4.57
C ALA A 54 -1.18 0.44 -5.24
N PHE A 55 -1.22 1.74 -4.97
CA PHE A 55 -2.19 2.63 -5.62
C PHE A 55 -1.99 2.70 -7.14
N ALA A 56 -0.74 2.73 -7.62
CA ALA A 56 -0.40 2.79 -9.04
C ALA A 56 -0.90 1.57 -9.83
N THR A 57 -1.07 0.42 -9.15
CA THR A 57 -1.59 -0.82 -9.75
C THR A 57 -3.07 -1.06 -9.43
N LYS A 58 -3.76 -0.07 -8.83
CA LYS A 58 -5.15 -0.21 -8.33
C LYS A 58 -5.30 -1.35 -7.31
N THR A 59 -4.23 -1.70 -6.62
CA THR A 59 -4.21 -2.70 -5.55
C THR A 59 -4.49 -1.99 -4.23
N ILE A 60 -5.42 -2.51 -3.42
CA ILE A 60 -5.71 -1.96 -2.08
C ILE A 60 -4.57 -2.34 -1.13
N PRO A 61 -3.87 -1.38 -0.52
CA PRO A 61 -2.86 -1.68 0.49
C PRO A 61 -3.51 -2.10 1.81
N ILE A 62 -3.11 -3.26 2.32
CA ILE A 62 -3.29 -3.65 3.72
C ILE A 62 -2.07 -3.11 4.48
N TYR A 63 -2.22 -1.93 5.06
CA TYR A 63 -1.14 -1.02 5.41
C TYR A 63 -0.79 -1.02 6.89
N TYR A 64 0.53 -1.14 7.16
CA TYR A 64 1.14 -0.95 8.47
C TYR A 64 2.14 0.22 8.39
N GLY A 65 1.72 1.38 8.89
CA GLY A 65 2.48 2.63 8.79
C GLY A 65 1.70 3.82 9.36
N ASP A 66 2.12 5.06 9.04
CA ASP A 66 1.47 6.26 9.56
C ASP A 66 0.13 6.60 8.88
N LYS A 67 -0.96 6.01 9.39
CA LYS A 67 -2.34 6.28 8.94
C LYS A 67 -2.72 7.77 8.99
N PHE A 68 -2.20 8.52 9.96
CA PHE A 68 -2.67 9.88 10.16
C PHE A 68 -2.12 10.89 9.15
N SER A 69 -0.91 10.69 8.62
CA SER A 69 -0.41 11.55 7.54
C SER A 69 -0.91 11.07 6.20
N VAL A 70 -1.01 9.75 6.00
CA VAL A 70 -1.56 9.17 4.76
C VAL A 70 -2.98 9.68 4.50
N ASN A 71 -3.88 9.68 5.49
CA ASN A 71 -5.27 10.14 5.32
C ASN A 71 -5.42 11.64 5.03
N LYS A 72 -4.32 12.43 5.11
CA LYS A 72 -4.33 13.83 4.66
C LYS A 72 -4.17 13.94 3.14
N PHE A 73 -3.56 12.93 2.53
CA PHE A 73 -3.23 12.93 1.12
C PHE A 73 -4.09 11.95 0.34
N PHE A 74 -4.42 10.79 0.90
CA PHE A 74 -5.14 9.73 0.20
C PHE A 74 -6.50 9.44 0.84
N ASN A 75 -7.42 8.91 0.04
CA ASN A 75 -8.74 8.48 0.49
C ASN A 75 -8.60 7.21 1.35
N GLU A 76 -9.01 7.33 2.62
CA GLU A 76 -8.89 6.26 3.62
C GLU A 76 -9.76 5.03 3.33
N ASP A 77 -10.86 5.19 2.59
CA ASP A 77 -11.73 4.07 2.20
C ASP A 77 -11.03 3.10 1.22
N GLY A 78 -9.98 3.57 0.54
CA GLY A 78 -9.13 2.77 -0.35
C GLY A 78 -7.94 2.12 0.35
N ILE A 79 -7.88 2.12 1.68
CA ILE A 79 -6.74 1.62 2.48
C ILE A 79 -7.28 0.78 3.63
N ILE A 80 -6.64 -0.36 3.90
CA ILE A 80 -7.00 -1.21 5.05
C ILE A 80 -5.88 -1.11 6.08
N TYR A 81 -6.15 -0.53 7.24
CA TYR A 81 -5.15 -0.39 8.29
C TYR A 81 -5.15 -1.59 9.24
N PHE A 82 -3.96 -1.98 9.69
CA PHE A 82 -3.79 -2.93 10.80
C PHE A 82 -2.63 -2.51 11.69
N ASP A 83 -2.72 -2.83 12.98
CA ASP A 83 -1.72 -2.52 14.01
C ASP A 83 -1.15 -3.82 14.64
N THR A 84 -1.82 -4.97 14.49
CA THR A 84 -1.38 -6.26 15.03
C THR A 84 -1.44 -7.41 14.01
N ILE A 85 -0.70 -8.49 14.26
CA ILE A 85 -0.69 -9.64 13.36
C ILE A 85 -2.02 -10.42 13.41
N GLU A 86 -2.72 -10.37 14.54
CA GLU A 86 -4.06 -10.94 14.71
C GLU A 86 -5.10 -10.17 13.90
N GLU A 87 -5.02 -8.83 13.88
CA GLU A 87 -5.87 -8.01 12.99
C GLU A 87 -5.61 -8.32 11.52
N LEU A 88 -4.35 -8.53 11.14
CA LEU A 88 -4.02 -8.96 9.78
C LEU A 88 -4.67 -10.30 9.45
N ASP A 89 -4.59 -11.30 10.34
CA ASP A 89 -5.29 -12.58 10.13
C ASP A 89 -6.80 -12.35 9.93
N GLU A 90 -7.44 -11.54 10.76
CA GLU A 90 -8.86 -11.24 10.63
C GLU A 90 -9.22 -10.54 9.32
N ILE A 91 -8.37 -9.63 8.84
CA ILE A 91 -8.55 -8.95 7.56
C ILE A 91 -8.48 -9.97 6.42
N ILE A 92 -7.47 -10.84 6.41
CA ILE A 92 -7.26 -11.84 5.37
C ILE A 92 -8.45 -12.83 5.29
N GLU A 93 -9.12 -13.15 6.40
CA GLU A 93 -10.33 -14.00 6.37
C GLU A 93 -11.58 -13.27 5.81
N LYS A 94 -11.61 -11.94 5.86
CA LYS A 94 -12.81 -11.14 5.55
C LYS A 94 -12.81 -10.53 4.15
N ILE A 95 -11.63 -10.27 3.59
CA ILE A 95 -11.53 -9.59 2.29
C ILE A 95 -11.78 -10.56 1.13
N ASP A 96 -12.50 -10.08 0.14
CA ASP A 96 -12.80 -10.80 -1.09
C ASP A 96 -12.98 -9.81 -2.26
N ILE A 97 -13.48 -10.30 -3.39
CA ILE A 97 -13.73 -9.49 -4.58
C ILE A 97 -14.83 -8.44 -4.36
N ASP A 98 -15.84 -8.74 -3.55
CA ASP A 98 -16.93 -7.80 -3.27
C ASP A 98 -16.42 -6.66 -2.38
N PHE A 99 -15.60 -6.97 -1.38
CA PHE A 99 -14.90 -5.98 -0.57
C PHE A 99 -14.07 -5.00 -1.43
N TYR A 100 -13.37 -5.52 -2.46
CA TYR A 100 -12.63 -4.69 -3.41
C TYR A 100 -13.58 -3.83 -4.26
N ASN A 101 -14.64 -4.43 -4.81
CA ASN A 101 -15.58 -3.76 -5.71
C ASN A 101 -16.33 -2.61 -5.03
N GLU A 102 -16.68 -2.76 -3.74
CA GLU A 102 -17.30 -1.70 -2.94
C GLU A 102 -16.41 -0.45 -2.80
N ARG A 103 -15.10 -0.58 -3.03
CA ARG A 103 -14.10 0.50 -2.85
C ARG A 103 -13.58 1.09 -4.16
N LEU A 104 -14.13 0.69 -5.31
CA LEU A 104 -13.66 1.15 -6.64
C LEU A 104 -13.52 2.68 -6.75
N SER A 105 -14.42 3.45 -6.13
CA SER A 105 -14.34 4.92 -6.14
C SER A 105 -13.09 5.43 -5.42
N ALA A 106 -12.77 4.88 -4.24
CA ALA A 106 -11.61 5.30 -3.46
C ALA A 106 -10.30 4.80 -4.10
N ILE A 107 -10.33 3.61 -4.71
CA ILE A 107 -9.21 3.07 -5.49
C ILE A 107 -8.89 3.98 -6.68
N GLU A 108 -9.90 4.42 -7.41
CA GLU A 108 -9.72 5.31 -8.56
C GLU A 108 -9.20 6.69 -8.13
N GLU A 109 -9.70 7.23 -7.02
CA GLU A 109 -9.20 8.49 -6.46
C GLU A 109 -7.72 8.38 -6.09
N ASN A 110 -7.33 7.33 -5.36
CA ASN A 110 -5.94 7.12 -4.95
C ASN A 110 -5.02 6.87 -6.15
N PHE A 111 -5.45 6.05 -7.13
CA PHE A 111 -4.70 5.81 -8.37
C PHE A 111 -4.39 7.11 -9.11
N ASN A 112 -5.38 7.97 -9.31
CA ASN A 112 -5.18 9.25 -10.00
C ASN A 112 -4.25 10.19 -9.23
N LYS A 113 -4.27 10.10 -7.89
CA LYS A 113 -3.46 10.95 -7.01
C LYS A 113 -1.98 10.55 -6.97
N VAL A 114 -1.63 9.31 -7.31
CA VAL A 114 -0.22 8.86 -7.31
C VAL A 114 0.65 9.73 -8.23
N GLU A 115 0.11 10.21 -9.36
CA GLU A 115 0.89 11.00 -10.31
C GLU A 115 1.41 12.32 -9.71
N GLU A 116 0.74 12.87 -8.69
CA GLU A 116 1.21 14.06 -7.95
C GLU A 116 2.55 13.79 -7.22
N PHE A 117 2.79 12.54 -6.82
CA PHE A 117 3.94 12.10 -6.04
C PHE A 117 4.97 11.33 -6.86
N ARG A 118 4.82 11.28 -8.19
CA ARG A 118 5.72 10.55 -9.11
C ARG A 118 7.17 11.00 -8.96
N VAL A 119 7.38 12.30 -8.76
CA VAL A 119 8.69 12.89 -8.45
C VAL A 119 8.53 13.66 -7.13
N PRO A 120 8.88 13.04 -5.99
CA PRO A 120 8.71 13.66 -4.68
C PRO A 120 9.39 15.04 -4.57
N GLU A 121 10.53 15.21 -5.20
CA GLU A 121 11.26 16.48 -5.23
C GLU A 121 10.48 17.59 -5.94
N ASP A 122 9.78 17.28 -7.03
CA ASP A 122 8.93 18.25 -7.74
C ASP A 122 7.74 18.65 -6.88
N TRP A 123 7.15 17.68 -6.15
CA TRP A 123 6.06 17.96 -5.22
C TRP A 123 6.54 18.85 -4.07
N ILE A 124 7.69 18.54 -3.46
CA ILE A 124 8.29 19.35 -2.40
C ILE A 124 8.60 20.76 -2.89
N TYR A 125 9.16 20.91 -4.11
CA TYR A 125 9.46 22.22 -4.70
C TYR A 125 8.20 23.07 -4.91
N LYS A 126 7.10 22.46 -5.34
CA LYS A 126 5.82 23.16 -5.58
C LYS A 126 5.11 23.54 -4.29
N GLU A 127 5.06 22.64 -3.31
CA GLU A 127 4.27 22.82 -2.07
C GLU A 127 5.05 23.52 -0.96
N TYR A 128 6.39 23.43 -0.98
CA TYR A 128 7.28 24.01 0.02
C TYR A 128 8.40 24.86 -0.63
N PRO A 129 8.06 25.84 -1.48
CA PRO A 129 9.06 26.64 -2.19
C PRO A 129 10.02 27.37 -1.25
N PHE A 130 9.57 27.73 -0.04
CA PHE A 130 10.38 28.38 0.99
C PHE A 130 11.59 27.56 1.49
N LEU A 131 11.66 26.26 1.19
CA LEU A 131 12.82 25.42 1.51
C LEU A 131 13.99 25.61 0.54
N PHE A 132 13.75 26.24 -0.61
CA PHE A 132 14.71 26.40 -1.70
C PHE A 132 15.10 27.86 -1.96
N GLU A 133 14.63 28.78 -1.11
CA GLU A 133 14.98 30.21 -1.13
C GLU A 133 16.26 30.52 -0.33
#